data_AF-A0A447R306-F1
#
_entry.id   AF-A0A447R306-F1
#
_cell.length_a   1.000
_cell.length_b   1.000
_cell.length_c   1.000
_cell.angle_alpha   90.00
_cell.angle_beta   90.00
_cell.angle_gamma   90.00
#
_symmetry.space_group_name_H-M   'P 1'
#
loop_
_entity.id
_entity.type
_entity.pdbx_description
1 polymer ?
#
loop_
_entity_poly.entity_id
_entity_poly.type
_entity_poly.pdbx_seq_one_letter_code
_entity_poly.pdbx_strand_id
1 'polypeptide(L)' 'MANADLDKQPDSVSSVLKVFGILQALGEEREIGITELSQRVMMSKSTVYRFLQTMKTLGYVAQEGESEKYSLTLKAV' A
#
# COMPACT_ATOMS: atom_id res chain seq x y z
N MET A 1 -18.78 40.53 3.84
CA MET A 1 -17.93 39.58 3.08
C MET A 1 -17.18 38.77 4.13
N ALA A 2 -17.64 37.56 4.45
CA ALA A 2 -17.10 36.78 5.57
C ALA A 2 -16.66 35.39 5.10
N ASN A 3 -15.38 35.13 5.33
CA ASN A 3 -14.70 33.85 5.53
C ASN A 3 -14.59 32.88 4.33
N ALA A 4 -13.51 33.06 3.58
CA ALA A 4 -12.96 32.09 2.62
C ALA A 4 -11.88 31.19 3.28
N ASP A 5 -12.12 30.73 4.51
CA ASP A 5 -11.20 29.89 5.27
C ASP A 5 -11.63 28.40 5.29
N LEU A 6 -12.29 27.92 4.22
CA LEU A 6 -12.80 26.55 4.14
C LEU A 6 -11.97 25.57 3.30
N ASP A 7 -10.87 26.00 2.66
CA ASP A 7 -10.22 25.18 1.61
C ASP A 7 -8.73 24.88 1.81
N LYS A 8 -8.15 25.08 2.99
CA LYS A 8 -6.79 24.56 3.26
C LYS A 8 -6.86 23.18 3.88
N GLN A 9 -7.24 22.18 3.07
CA GLN A 9 -6.89 20.80 3.43
C GLN A 9 -5.36 20.71 3.55
N PRO A 10 -4.83 20.13 4.64
CA PRO A 10 -3.40 19.95 4.79
C PRO A 10 -2.86 19.06 3.67
N ASP A 11 -1.64 19.36 3.22
CA ASP A 11 -0.96 18.56 2.20
C ASP A 11 -0.91 17.10 2.63
N SER A 12 -1.28 16.21 1.72
CA SER A 12 -1.29 14.78 1.99
C SER A 12 0.14 14.24 2.20
N VAL A 13 0.32 13.35 3.18
CA VAL A 13 1.60 12.67 3.39
C VAL A 13 1.75 11.54 2.37
N SER A 14 2.64 11.71 1.39
CA SER A 14 2.82 10.78 0.27
C SER A 14 3.04 9.32 0.68
N SER A 15 3.79 9.05 1.75
CA SER A 15 4.04 7.69 2.24
C SER A 15 2.77 7.01 2.76
N VAL A 16 1.86 7.77 3.39
CA VAL A 16 0.59 7.26 3.90
C VAL A 16 -0.30 6.87 2.72
N LEU A 17 -0.43 7.74 1.72
CA LEU A 17 -1.17 7.42 0.48
C LEU A 17 -0.67 6.14 -0.19
N LYS A 18 0.66 5.96 -0.26
CA LYS A 18 1.27 4.77 -0.85
C LYS A 18 0.98 3.49 -0.08
N VAL A 19 1.00 3.53 1.26
CA VAL A 19 0.62 2.38 2.09
C VAL A 19 -0.82 1.97 1.81
N PHE A 20 -1.74 2.92 1.80
CA PHE A 20 -3.16 2.63 1.53
C PHE A 20 -3.41 2.18 0.09
N GLY A 21 -2.67 2.71 -0.89
CA GLY A 21 -2.73 2.21 -2.27
C GLY A 21 -2.28 0.74 -2.39
N ILE A 22 -1.23 0.34 -1.67
CA ILE A 22 -0.78 -1.06 -1.61
C ILE A 22 -1.82 -1.94 -0.92
N LEU A 23 -2.40 -1.49 0.20
CA LEU A 23 -3.45 -2.23 0.92
C LEU A 23 -4.67 -2.46 0.05
N GLN A 24 -5.14 -1.43 -0.66
CA GLN A 24 -6.28 -1.54 -1.56
C GLN A 24 -6.00 -2.54 -2.69
N ALA A 25 -4.84 -2.43 -3.35
CA ALA A 25 -4.45 -3.36 -4.40
C ALA A 25 -4.37 -4.82 -3.92
N LEU A 26 -3.88 -5.05 -2.70
CA LEU A 26 -3.84 -6.37 -2.07
C LEU A 26 -5.20 -6.85 -1.54
N GLY A 27 -6.16 -5.96 -1.32
CA GLY A 27 -7.53 -6.31 -0.91
C GLY A 27 -8.43 -6.69 -2.07
N GLU A 28 -8.11 -6.24 -3.28
CA GLU A 28 -8.83 -6.57 -4.52
C GLU A 28 -8.44 -7.95 -5.09
N GLU A 29 -7.26 -8.48 -4.73
CA GLU A 29 -6.72 -9.76 -5.21
C GLU A 29 -6.35 -10.68 -4.03
N ARG A 30 -6.50 -12.00 -4.16
CA ARG A 30 -6.12 -12.93 -3.08
C ARG A 30 -4.61 -12.94 -2.79
N GLU A 31 -3.81 -12.86 -3.84
CA GLU A 31 -2.34 -12.82 -3.78
C GLU A 31 -1.81 -12.09 -5.02
N ILE A 32 -0.74 -11.29 -4.88
CA ILE A 32 -0.17 -10.51 -5.98
C ILE A 32 1.36 -10.55 -5.98
N GLY A 33 1.97 -10.67 -7.16
CA GLY A 33 3.43 -10.59 -7.30
C GLY A 33 3.92 -9.15 -7.25
N ILE A 34 5.16 -8.93 -6.81
CA ILE A 34 5.72 -7.56 -6.68
C ILE A 34 5.75 -6.80 -8.01
N THR A 35 5.98 -7.48 -9.13
CA THR A 35 5.98 -6.88 -10.46
C THR A 35 4.62 -6.29 -10.81
N GLU A 36 3.57 -7.09 -10.65
CA GLU A 36 2.19 -6.70 -10.94
C GLU A 36 1.71 -5.59 -9.99
N LEU A 37 1.99 -5.74 -8.69
CA LEU A 37 1.66 -4.73 -7.70
C LEU A 37 2.33 -3.38 -8.00
N SER A 38 3.59 -3.39 -8.43
CA SER A 38 4.32 -2.17 -8.79
C SER A 38 3.69 -1.43 -9.98
N GLN A 39 3.18 -2.16 -10.96
CA GLN A 39 2.45 -1.59 -12.09
C GLN A 39 1.11 -1.01 -11.64
N ARG A 40 0.35 -1.76 -10.82
CA ARG A 40 -0.97 -1.36 -10.33
C ARG A 40 -0.93 -0.08 -9.49
N VAL A 41 0.06 0.05 -8.61
CA VAL A 41 0.21 1.24 -7.73
C VAL A 41 1.09 2.34 -8.33
N MET A 42 1.52 2.19 -9.59
CA MET A 42 2.39 3.15 -10.29
C MET A 42 3.66 3.53 -9.50
N MET A 43 4.34 2.53 -8.94
CA MET A 43 5.59 2.70 -8.20
C MET A 43 6.69 1.78 -8.72
N SER A 44 7.96 2.10 -8.44
CA SER A 44 9.05 1.18 -8.76
C SER A 44 8.96 -0.10 -7.90
N LYS A 45 9.44 -1.23 -8.42
CA LYS A 45 9.53 -2.49 -7.66
C LYS A 45 10.31 -2.33 -6.35
N SER A 46 11.43 -1.58 -6.36
CA SER A 46 12.23 -1.31 -5.17
C SER A 46 11.44 -0.51 -4.11
N THR A 47 10.66 0.48 -4.56
CA THR A 47 9.78 1.24 -3.66
C THR A 47 8.73 0.31 -3.03
N VAL A 48 7.97 -0.44 -3.83
CA VAL A 48 6.96 -1.39 -3.34
C VAL A 48 7.57 -2.40 -2.39
N TYR A 49 8.73 -2.96 -2.72
CA TYR A 49 9.45 -3.91 -1.89
C TYR A 49 9.69 -3.37 -0.48
N ARG A 50 10.21 -2.14 -0.36
CA ARG A 50 10.49 -1.52 0.95
C ARG A 50 9.22 -1.31 1.79
N PHE A 51 8.11 -0.93 1.17
CA PHE A 51 6.82 -0.83 1.86
C PHE A 51 6.36 -2.20 2.34
N LEU A 52 6.37 -3.21 1.46
CA LEU A 52 5.97 -4.58 1.80
C LEU A 52 6.83 -5.17 2.92
N GLN A 53 8.15 -4.97 2.93
CA GLN A 53 9.01 -5.46 4.03
C GLN A 53 8.64 -4.83 5.37
N THR A 54 8.32 -3.53 5.38
CA THR A 54 7.87 -2.84 6.58
C THR A 54 6.52 -3.39 7.03
N MET A 55 5.56 -3.50 6.11
CA MET A 55 4.21 -4.02 6.38
C MET A 55 4.23 -5.49 6.83
N LYS A 56 5.16 -6.30 6.30
CA LYS A 56 5.39 -7.70 6.68
C LYS A 56 5.92 -7.80 8.10
N THR A 57 6.92 -7.00 8.44
CA THR A 57 7.44 -6.88 9.82
C THR A 57 6.34 -6.48 10.80
N LEU A 58 5.45 -5.57 10.37
CA LEU A 58 4.29 -5.15 11.16
C LEU A 58 3.15 -6.17 11.17
N GLY A 59 3.21 -7.23 10.36
CA GLY A 59 2.21 -8.29 10.29
C GLY A 59 0.95 -7.94 9.49
N TYR A 60 0.93 -6.87 8.69
CA TYR A 60 -0.22 -6.49 7.85
C TYR A 60 -0.26 -7.24 6.51
N VAL A 61 0.90 -7.67 6.01
CA VAL A 61 1.01 -8.47 4.79
C VAL A 61 1.83 -9.73 5.08
N ALA A 62 1.49 -10.80 4.38
CA ALA A 62 2.27 -12.02 4.36
C ALA A 62 2.90 -12.22 2.98
N GLN A 63 3.94 -13.04 2.93
CA GLN A 63 4.53 -13.55 1.71
C GLN A 63 4.82 -15.03 1.99
N GLU A 64 3.93 -15.92 1.54
CA GLU A 64 3.97 -17.35 1.87
C GLU A 64 4.36 -18.20 0.67
N GLY A 65 5.13 -19.26 0.93
CA GLY A 65 5.46 -20.31 -0.04
C GLY A 65 6.52 -19.91 -1.08
N GLU A 66 6.64 -20.77 -2.10
CA GLU A 66 7.58 -20.61 -3.22
C GLU A 66 7.12 -19.55 -4.24
N SER A 67 5.89 -19.02 -4.11
CA SER A 67 5.26 -18.19 -5.15
C SER A 67 5.78 -16.74 -5.20
N GLU A 68 6.59 -16.31 -4.23
CA GLU A 68 7.06 -14.93 -4.04
C GLU A 68 5.94 -13.86 -3.96
N LYS A 69 4.67 -14.26 -3.87
CA LYS A 69 3.49 -13.36 -3.87
C LYS A 69 3.15 -12.87 -2.47
N TYR A 70 2.50 -11.71 -2.42
CA TYR A 70 2.05 -11.04 -1.20
C TYR A 70 0.53 -11.09 -1.07
N SER A 71 0.04 -11.17 0.17
CA SER A 71 -1.39 -11.13 0.52
C SER A 71 -1.62 -10.32 1.80
N LEU A 72 -2.85 -9.85 2.01
CA LEU A 72 -3.26 -9.27 3.30
C LEU A 72 -3.38 -10.35 4.37
N THR A 73 -3.05 -9.99 5.61
CA THR A 73 -3.35 -10.81 6.78
C THR A 73 -4.63 -10.35 7.46
N LEU A 74 -5.12 -11.12 8.44
CA LEU A 74 -6.25 -10.73 9.30
C LEU A 74 -6.00 -9.45 10.10
N LYS A 75 -4.76 -8.96 10.21
CA LYS A 75 -4.46 -7.68 10.88
C LYS A 75 -4.89 -6.47 10.03
N ALA A 76 -5.01 -6.67 8.71
CA ALA A 76 -5.43 -5.64 7.77
C ALA A 76 -6.93 -5.68 7.45
N VAL A 77 -7.66 -6.69 7.96
CA VAL A 77 -9.12 -6.89 7.77
C VAL A 77 -9.88 -6.35 8.96
#